data_AF-A0A1G1T2X2-F1
#
_entry.id   AF-A0A1G1T2X2-F1
#
_cell.length_a   1.000
_cell.length_b   1.000
_cell.length_c   1.000
_cell.angle_alpha   90.00
_cell.angle_beta   90.00
_cell.angle_gamma   90.00
#
_symmetry.space_group_name_H-M   'P 1'
#
loop_
_entity.id
_entity.type
_entity.pdbx_description
1 polymer ?
#
loop_
_entity_poly.entity_id
_entity_poly.type
_entity_poly.pdbx_seq_one_letter_code
_entity_poly.pdbx_strand_id
1 'polypeptide(L)'
;MPRQQVEEPFKINQKILAREVRLVGDNVEQGVYPTDQARKMAQDQNLDLVEISPTATPPVCRVIDYSKFKYEQKKKTRELKAKQTKVVLKEIRFGPNTDEHDFAFKVKHAQEFLREGAKIKSYVHFVGRSIVFKERGEILLLKFAQALEDLAKVEQLPKLEGKRMFLYLAPKAAVVAKAAAKPAAPADAKPKASKPIAEPKAEATEQNAETAPAPAADAAE
;
A
#
# COMPACT_ATOMS: atom_id res chain seq x y z
N MET A 1 26.08 -4.33 19.71
CA MET A 1 25.11 -3.22 19.77
C MET A 1 24.38 -3.28 21.10
N PRO A 2 24.13 -2.16 21.79
CA PRO A 2 23.32 -2.17 23.01
C PRO A 2 21.89 -2.63 22.68
N ARG A 3 21.25 -3.37 23.59
CA ARG A 3 19.80 -3.63 23.50
C ARG A 3 19.10 -2.29 23.67
N GLN A 4 18.48 -1.79 22.60
CA GLN A 4 17.66 -0.58 22.65
C GLN A 4 16.54 -0.81 23.66
N GLN A 5 16.59 -0.11 24.80
CA GLN A 5 15.55 -0.25 25.81
C GLN A 5 14.24 0.21 25.20
N VAL A 6 13.21 -0.63 25.27
CA VAL A 6 11.87 -0.25 24.82
C VAL A 6 11.29 0.65 25.90
N GLU A 7 11.47 1.96 25.74
CA GLU A 7 10.90 2.96 26.63
C GLU A 7 9.40 2.69 26.81
N GLU A 8 8.97 2.52 28.07
CA GLU A 8 7.56 2.31 28.36
C GLU A 8 6.82 3.64 28.19
N PRO A 9 5.84 3.75 27.26
CA PRO A 9 5.27 5.05 26.86
C PRO A 9 4.38 5.69 27.92
N PHE A 10 4.19 5.05 29.08
CA PHE A 10 3.33 5.51 30.18
C PHE A 10 4.01 5.25 31.52
N LYS A 11 3.90 6.22 32.44
CA LYS A 11 4.29 6.02 33.85
C LYS A 11 3.14 5.32 34.59
N ILE A 12 3.47 4.45 35.54
CA ILE A 12 2.50 3.69 36.34
C ILE A 12 2.82 3.81 37.83
N ASN A 13 1.78 3.88 38.67
CA ASN A 13 1.86 3.83 40.13
C ASN A 13 2.95 4.76 40.70
N GLN A 14 4.03 4.22 41.27
CA GLN A 14 5.12 4.99 41.88
C GLN A 14 6.03 5.74 40.88
N LYS A 15 5.91 5.48 39.56
CA LYS A 15 6.62 6.25 38.52
C LYS A 15 5.99 7.64 38.30
N ILE A 16 4.81 7.92 38.87
CA ILE A 16 4.07 9.18 38.71
C ILE A 16 4.54 10.17 39.79
N LEU A 17 5.16 11.28 39.36
CA LEU A 17 5.80 12.27 40.25
C LEU A 17 4.97 13.55 40.46
N ALA A 18 3.77 13.62 39.89
CA ALA A 18 2.85 14.73 40.12
C ALA A 18 2.30 14.69 41.56
N ARG A 19 1.98 15.86 42.14
CA ARG A 19 1.30 15.96 43.46
C ARG A 19 -0.21 15.71 43.35
N GLU A 20 -0.81 16.23 42.28
CA GLU A 20 -2.23 16.13 41.97
C GLU A 20 -2.40 15.59 40.56
N VAL A 21 -3.43 14.77 40.35
CA VAL A 21 -3.75 14.14 39.07
C VAL A 21 -5.25 14.27 38.79
N ARG A 22 -5.61 14.45 37.52
CA ARG A 22 -7.00 14.28 37.08
C ARG A 22 -7.26 12.79 36.90
N LEU A 23 -8.10 12.23 37.77
CA LEU A 23 -8.46 10.82 37.76
C LEU A 23 -9.59 10.57 36.75
N VAL A 24 -9.46 9.48 36.01
CA VAL A 24 -10.48 8.97 35.08
C VAL A 24 -10.56 7.46 35.25
N GLY A 25 -11.75 6.88 35.12
CA GLY A 25 -11.92 5.44 35.09
C GLY A 25 -13.38 5.06 35.07
N ASP A 26 -13.65 3.78 34.87
CA ASP A 26 -14.99 3.25 34.66
C ASP A 26 -15.69 2.91 36.00
N ASN A 27 -14.92 2.85 37.10
CA ASN A 27 -15.38 2.60 38.48
C ASN A 27 -14.86 3.66 39.48
N VAL A 28 -14.56 4.88 39.01
CA VAL A 28 -14.12 6.01 39.87
C VAL A 28 -14.76 7.31 39.40
N GLU A 29 -15.05 8.22 40.32
CA GLU A 29 -15.53 9.55 39.97
C GLU A 29 -14.45 10.35 39.24
N GLN A 30 -14.87 11.14 38.24
CA GLN A 30 -13.94 11.95 37.44
C GLN A 30 -13.70 13.29 38.13
N GLY A 31 -12.48 13.49 38.63
CA GLY A 31 -12.12 14.63 39.45
C GLY A 31 -10.62 14.89 39.49
N VAL A 32 -10.20 15.89 40.28
CA VAL A 32 -8.79 16.12 40.62
C VAL A 32 -8.55 15.59 42.02
N TYR A 33 -7.58 14.71 42.19
CA TYR A 33 -7.24 14.08 43.46
C TYR A 33 -5.72 14.11 43.70
N PRO A 34 -5.26 14.10 44.97
CA PRO A 34 -3.86 13.85 45.30
C PRO A 34 -3.41 12.49 44.78
N THR A 35 -2.17 12.39 44.26
CA THR A 35 -1.64 11.18 43.63
C THR A 35 -1.65 9.96 44.56
N ASP A 36 -1.44 10.16 45.87
CA ASP A 36 -1.52 9.07 46.87
C ASP A 36 -2.96 8.58 47.12
N GLN A 37 -3.98 9.45 46.98
CA GLN A 37 -5.38 9.03 47.05
C GLN A 37 -5.77 8.26 45.78
N ALA A 38 -5.36 8.75 44.60
CA ALA A 38 -5.55 8.06 43.33
C ALA A 38 -4.87 6.68 43.30
N ARG A 39 -3.68 6.54 43.90
CA ARG A 39 -2.98 5.26 44.06
C ARG A 39 -3.72 4.30 45.01
N LYS A 40 -4.29 4.79 46.11
CA LYS A 40 -5.14 3.97 47.00
C LYS A 40 -6.37 3.46 46.25
N MET A 41 -7.14 4.35 45.62
CA MET A 41 -8.32 3.98 44.82
C MET A 41 -8.03 2.92 43.75
N ALA A 42 -6.87 2.99 43.09
CA ALA A 42 -6.44 1.95 42.15
C ALA A 42 -6.11 0.62 42.86
N GLN A 43 -5.34 0.67 43.95
CA GLN A 43 -4.95 -0.50 44.74
C GLN A 43 -6.17 -1.21 45.39
N ASP A 44 -7.14 -0.45 45.91
CA ASP A 44 -8.39 -0.96 46.49
C ASP A 44 -9.22 -1.76 45.44
N GLN A 45 -9.14 -1.34 44.17
CA GLN A 45 -9.76 -2.03 43.03
C GLN A 45 -8.88 -3.13 42.42
N ASN A 46 -7.65 -3.35 42.93
CA ASN A 46 -6.63 -4.24 42.38
C ASN A 46 -6.24 -3.90 40.91
N LEU A 47 -6.19 -2.59 40.60
CA LEU A 47 -5.84 -2.03 39.29
C LEU A 47 -4.60 -1.11 39.38
N ASP A 48 -4.02 -0.76 38.23
CA ASP A 48 -2.92 0.21 38.15
C ASP A 48 -3.44 1.64 37.94
N LEU A 49 -2.75 2.61 38.54
CA LEU A 49 -2.86 4.02 38.16
C LEU A 49 -1.88 4.29 37.01
N VAL A 50 -2.40 4.50 35.80
CA VAL A 50 -1.60 4.73 34.58
C VAL A 50 -1.68 6.20 34.16
N GLU A 51 -0.54 6.87 34.04
CA GLU A 51 -0.44 8.23 33.51
C GLU A 51 -0.64 8.20 31.99
N ILE A 52 -1.77 8.74 31.50
CA ILE A 52 -2.16 8.70 30.07
C ILE A 52 -1.75 9.99 29.35
N SER A 53 -1.83 11.14 30.03
CA SER A 53 -1.47 12.44 29.46
C SER A 53 -0.63 13.26 30.46
N PRO A 54 0.72 13.22 30.35
CA PRO A 54 1.61 14.01 31.19
C PRO A 54 1.68 15.50 30.80
N THR A 55 1.11 15.89 29.65
CA THR A 55 1.13 17.26 29.13
C THR A 55 -0.02 18.13 29.63
N ALA A 56 -0.95 17.57 30.41
CA ALA A 56 -2.07 18.29 31.01
C ALA A 56 -1.70 18.81 32.41
N THR A 57 -2.35 19.91 32.83
CA THR A 57 -2.22 20.46 34.19
C THR A 57 -3.60 20.45 34.87
N PRO A 58 -3.83 19.62 35.91
CA PRO A 58 -2.98 18.51 36.36
C PRO A 58 -2.95 17.33 35.36
N PRO A 59 -1.92 16.46 35.41
CA PRO A 59 -1.79 15.31 34.51
C PRO A 59 -2.97 14.34 34.58
N VAL A 60 -3.34 13.74 33.44
CA VAL A 60 -4.48 12.80 33.37
C VAL A 60 -3.99 11.39 33.62
N CYS A 61 -4.51 10.76 34.69
CA CYS A 61 -4.24 9.38 35.05
C CYS A 61 -5.53 8.56 34.98
N ARG A 62 -5.44 7.32 34.48
CA ARG A 62 -6.57 6.39 34.40
C ARG A 62 -6.34 5.16 35.28
N VAL A 63 -7.37 4.74 36.01
CA VAL A 63 -7.37 3.47 36.77
C VAL A 63 -7.75 2.32 35.84
N ILE A 64 -6.81 1.44 35.53
CA ILE A 64 -6.95 0.32 34.57
C ILE A 64 -5.93 -0.80 34.86
N ASP A 65 -6.20 -2.01 34.38
CA ASP A 65 -5.17 -3.07 34.27
C ASP A 65 -4.14 -2.67 33.20
N TYR A 66 -2.88 -2.45 33.60
CA TYR A 66 -1.81 -2.05 32.69
C TYR A 66 -1.46 -3.14 31.66
N SER A 67 -1.55 -4.42 32.02
CA SER A 67 -1.23 -5.55 31.13
C SER A 67 -2.28 -5.69 30.02
N LYS A 68 -3.56 -5.62 30.38
CA LYS A 68 -4.68 -5.58 29.43
C LYS A 68 -4.60 -4.35 28.53
N PHE A 69 -4.38 -3.16 29.10
CA PHE A 69 -4.22 -1.93 28.33
C PHE A 69 -3.05 -1.99 27.33
N LYS A 70 -1.90 -2.55 27.74
CA LYS A 70 -0.72 -2.76 26.88
C LYS A 70 -1.00 -3.75 25.75
N TYR A 71 -1.78 -4.80 26.00
CA TYR A 71 -2.28 -5.71 24.96
C TYR A 71 -3.23 -4.98 23.98
N GLU A 72 -4.23 -4.26 24.48
CA GLU A 72 -5.19 -3.53 23.65
C GLU A 72 -4.54 -2.42 22.82
N GLN A 73 -3.61 -1.65 23.38
CA GLN A 73 -2.87 -0.63 22.64
C GLN A 73 -2.00 -1.26 21.54
N LYS A 74 -1.35 -2.39 21.82
CA LYS A 74 -0.59 -3.17 20.83
C LYS A 74 -1.49 -3.75 19.73
N LYS A 75 -2.70 -4.24 20.09
CA LYS A 75 -3.73 -4.71 19.14
C LYS A 75 -4.20 -3.57 18.24
N LYS A 76 -4.69 -2.46 18.82
CA LYS A 76 -5.13 -1.24 18.10
C LYS A 76 -4.03 -0.69 17.20
N THR A 77 -2.78 -0.65 17.66
CA THR A 77 -1.62 -0.22 16.85
C THR A 77 -1.34 -1.17 15.68
N ARG A 78 -1.49 -2.49 15.87
CA ARG A 78 -1.37 -3.49 14.79
C ARG A 78 -2.51 -3.37 13.80
N GLU A 79 -3.75 -3.17 14.26
CA GLU A 79 -4.93 -2.97 13.43
C GLU A 79 -4.82 -1.68 12.59
N LEU A 80 -4.37 -0.57 13.18
CA LEU A 80 -4.10 0.68 12.48
C LEU A 80 -2.98 0.51 11.43
N LYS A 81 -1.87 -0.14 11.78
CA LYS A 81 -0.75 -0.44 10.85
C LYS A 81 -1.11 -1.47 9.76
N ALA A 82 -2.20 -2.24 9.93
CA ALA A 82 -2.74 -3.13 8.91
C ALA A 82 -3.77 -2.43 8.00
N LYS A 83 -4.59 -1.53 8.57
CA LYS A 83 -5.54 -0.67 7.82
C LYS A 83 -4.83 0.45 7.04
N GLN A 84 -3.62 0.83 7.44
CA GLN A 84 -2.79 1.77 6.70
C GLN A 84 -2.30 1.15 5.39
N THR A 85 -2.97 1.46 4.28
CA THR A 85 -2.54 1.11 2.93
C THR A 85 -1.12 1.60 2.69
N LYS A 86 -0.17 0.67 2.55
CA LYS A 86 1.23 0.97 2.24
C LYS A 86 1.32 1.41 0.79
N VAL A 87 1.48 2.72 0.56
CA VAL A 87 1.75 3.26 -0.77
C VAL A 87 3.12 2.73 -1.23
N VAL A 88 3.10 1.76 -2.13
CA VAL A 88 4.31 1.17 -2.71
C VAL A 88 4.91 2.16 -3.71
N LEU A 89 6.23 2.34 -3.68
CA LEU A 89 6.97 3.01 -4.74
C LEU A 89 7.54 1.95 -5.70
N LYS A 90 7.14 1.99 -6.96
CA LYS A 90 7.68 1.15 -8.04
C LYS A 90 8.67 1.98 -8.84
N GLU A 91 9.85 1.43 -9.15
CA GLU A 91 10.81 2.09 -10.04
C GLU A 91 10.70 1.57 -11.47
N ILE A 92 10.74 2.46 -12.47
CA ILE A 92 10.77 2.10 -13.89
C ILE A 92 12.03 2.69 -14.54
N ARG A 93 12.85 1.83 -15.15
CA ARG A 93 14.13 2.22 -15.74
C ARG A 93 14.06 2.33 -17.26
N PHE A 94 14.51 3.46 -17.78
CA PHE A 94 14.67 3.75 -19.20
C PHE A 94 16.16 3.80 -19.60
N GLY A 95 16.44 3.42 -20.85
CA GLY A 95 17.72 3.70 -21.49
C GLY A 95 17.71 5.08 -22.17
N PRO A 96 18.88 5.65 -22.48
CA PRO A 96 18.96 6.85 -23.34
C PRO A 96 18.55 6.55 -24.80
N ASN A 97 18.60 5.28 -25.19
CA ASN A 97 18.19 4.74 -26.49
C ASN A 97 17.10 3.67 -26.27
N THR A 98 16.00 3.99 -25.59
CA THR A 98 14.86 3.06 -25.45
C THR A 98 14.02 3.07 -26.73
N ASP A 99 13.76 1.90 -27.29
CA ASP A 99 12.91 1.70 -28.48
C ASP A 99 11.41 1.89 -28.17
N GLU A 100 10.60 2.15 -29.20
CA GLU A 100 9.17 2.42 -29.05
C GLU A 100 8.38 1.23 -28.46
N HIS A 101 8.81 -0.01 -28.75
CA HIS A 101 8.20 -1.21 -28.16
C HIS A 101 8.51 -1.35 -26.66
N ASP A 102 9.77 -1.09 -26.25
CA ASP A 102 10.19 -1.06 -24.83
C ASP A 102 9.47 0.06 -24.06
N PHE A 103 9.28 1.22 -24.70
CA PHE A 103 8.49 2.32 -24.16
C PHE A 103 7.02 1.92 -23.97
N ALA A 104 6.36 1.37 -24.99
CA ALA A 104 4.96 0.95 -24.91
C ALA A 104 4.71 -0.14 -23.86
N PHE A 105 5.65 -1.09 -23.73
CA PHE A 105 5.62 -2.12 -22.68
C PHE A 105 5.71 -1.51 -21.26
N LYS A 106 6.60 -0.53 -21.06
CA LYS A 106 6.76 0.19 -19.78
C LYS A 106 5.58 1.10 -19.45
N VAL A 107 4.95 1.73 -20.45
CA VAL A 107 3.70 2.48 -20.26
C VAL A 107 2.60 1.55 -19.75
N LYS A 108 2.41 0.34 -20.34
CA LYS A 108 1.41 -0.62 -19.84
C LYS A 108 1.64 -1.02 -18.38
N HIS A 109 2.86 -1.41 -18.02
CA HIS A 109 3.23 -1.72 -16.63
C HIS A 109 3.00 -0.54 -15.67
N ALA A 110 3.25 0.68 -16.13
CA ALA A 110 2.96 1.88 -15.36
C ALA A 110 1.46 2.10 -15.15
N GLN A 111 0.62 1.89 -16.17
CA GLN A 111 -0.84 1.93 -16.02
C GLN A 111 -1.34 0.89 -15.01
N GLU A 112 -0.74 -0.30 -14.97
CA GLU A 112 -1.06 -1.35 -13.99
C GLU A 112 -0.66 -0.93 -12.56
N PHE A 113 0.57 -0.47 -12.34
CA PHE A 113 0.99 0.03 -11.01
C PHE A 113 0.20 1.25 -10.53
N LEU A 114 -0.21 2.16 -11.44
CA LEU A 114 -1.09 3.29 -11.09
C LEU A 114 -2.50 2.81 -10.72
N ARG A 115 -3.00 1.74 -11.33
CA ARG A 115 -4.26 1.08 -10.93
C ARG A 115 -4.14 0.36 -9.59
N GLU A 116 -2.99 -0.24 -9.27
CA GLU A 116 -2.68 -0.75 -7.92
C GLU A 116 -2.61 0.35 -6.84
N GLY A 117 -2.62 1.64 -7.22
CA GLY A 117 -2.43 2.75 -6.29
C GLY A 117 -0.97 2.97 -5.86
N ALA A 118 -0.01 2.37 -6.56
CA ALA A 118 1.40 2.58 -6.33
C ALA A 118 1.88 3.92 -6.93
N LYS A 119 2.84 4.56 -6.27
CA LYS A 119 3.60 5.67 -6.86
C LYS A 119 4.68 5.12 -7.80
N ILE A 120 5.00 5.87 -8.85
CA ILE A 120 6.03 5.50 -9.82
C ILE A 120 7.17 6.52 -9.77
N LYS A 121 8.39 6.00 -9.69
CA LYS A 121 9.64 6.73 -9.89
C LYS A 121 10.29 6.23 -11.18
N SER A 122 10.05 6.95 -12.26
CA SER A 122 10.66 6.66 -13.56
C SER A 122 12.02 7.33 -13.65
N TYR A 123 13.02 6.66 -14.23
CA TYR A 123 14.33 7.27 -14.45
C TYR A 123 15.05 6.81 -15.72
N VAL A 124 15.72 7.76 -16.37
CA VAL A 124 16.71 7.49 -17.43
C VAL A 124 18.09 7.40 -16.78
N HIS A 125 18.87 6.36 -17.10
CA HIS A 125 20.24 6.20 -16.62
C HIS A 125 21.26 6.50 -17.72
N PHE A 126 21.99 7.61 -17.59
CA PHE A 126 23.02 8.01 -18.53
C PHE A 126 24.37 7.38 -18.16
N VAL A 127 24.90 6.54 -19.03
CA VAL A 127 26.18 5.85 -18.84
C VAL A 127 27.25 6.49 -19.73
N GLY A 128 28.44 6.74 -19.18
CA GLY A 128 29.56 7.32 -19.93
C GLY A 128 29.22 8.69 -20.54
N ARG A 129 29.48 8.85 -21.85
CA ARG A 129 29.24 10.09 -22.60
C ARG A 129 27.75 10.37 -22.88
N SER A 130 26.84 9.43 -22.61
CA SER A 130 25.42 9.58 -22.95
C SER A 130 24.67 10.69 -22.20
N ILE A 131 25.31 11.35 -21.22
CA ILE A 131 24.79 12.57 -20.57
C ILE A 131 24.59 13.74 -21.57
N VAL A 132 25.28 13.74 -22.72
CA VAL A 132 25.02 14.68 -23.83
C VAL A 132 23.57 14.55 -24.33
N PHE A 133 22.97 13.36 -24.27
CA PHE A 133 21.58 13.11 -24.66
C PHE A 133 20.56 13.40 -23.53
N LYS A 134 20.89 14.29 -22.58
CA LYS A 134 19.99 14.73 -21.50
C LYS A 134 18.59 15.10 -22.02
N GLU A 135 18.52 15.84 -23.13
CA GLU A 135 17.29 16.34 -23.76
C GLU A 135 16.43 15.20 -24.33
N ARG A 136 17.06 14.15 -24.89
CA ARG A 136 16.32 12.95 -25.34
C ARG A 136 15.72 12.19 -24.17
N GLY A 137 16.44 12.10 -23.05
CA GLY A 137 15.93 11.50 -21.81
C GLY A 137 14.80 12.31 -21.18
N GLU A 138 14.89 13.64 -21.24
CA GLU A 138 13.84 14.57 -20.78
C GLU A 138 12.58 14.44 -21.63
N ILE A 139 12.70 14.50 -22.97
CA ILE A 139 11.60 14.28 -23.91
C ILE A 139 10.96 12.89 -23.71
N LEU A 140 11.75 11.84 -23.45
CA LEU A 140 11.22 10.51 -23.17
C LEU A 140 10.39 10.48 -21.88
N LEU A 141 10.88 11.11 -20.81
CA LEU A 141 10.15 11.20 -19.53
C LEU A 141 8.90 12.09 -19.62
N LEU A 142 8.93 13.16 -20.42
CA LEU A 142 7.76 13.99 -20.72
C LEU A 142 6.71 13.20 -21.52
N LYS A 143 7.09 12.49 -22.58
CA LYS A 143 6.21 11.58 -23.32
C LYS A 143 5.61 10.50 -22.42
N PHE A 144 6.39 9.95 -21.49
CA PHE A 144 5.92 8.96 -20.53
C PHE A 144 4.92 9.55 -19.52
N ALA A 145 5.12 10.78 -19.05
CA ALA A 145 4.15 11.48 -18.21
C ALA A 145 2.84 11.73 -18.95
N GLN A 146 2.92 12.21 -20.20
CA GLN A 146 1.76 12.51 -21.06
C GLN A 146 0.96 11.24 -21.41
N ALA A 147 1.63 10.14 -21.76
CA ALA A 147 1.00 8.83 -22.04
C ALA A 147 0.35 8.16 -20.79
N LEU A 148 0.47 8.80 -19.62
CA LEU A 148 -0.12 8.37 -18.36
C LEU A 148 -1.00 9.46 -17.72
N GLU A 149 -1.22 10.59 -18.40
CA GLU A 149 -1.88 11.76 -17.83
C GLU A 149 -3.29 11.44 -17.33
N ASP A 150 -4.05 10.55 -17.97
CA ASP A 150 -5.38 10.11 -17.51
C ASP A 150 -5.37 9.46 -16.13
N LEU A 151 -4.31 8.71 -15.80
CA LEU A 151 -4.22 7.88 -14.59
C LEU A 151 -3.28 8.44 -13.53
N ALA A 152 -2.34 9.32 -13.89
CA ALA A 152 -1.32 9.88 -13.03
C ALA A 152 -1.45 11.39 -12.84
N LYS A 153 -0.87 11.88 -11.75
CA LYS A 153 -0.48 13.28 -11.55
C LYS A 153 1.04 13.32 -11.40
N VAL A 154 1.69 14.23 -12.12
CA VAL A 154 3.12 14.51 -11.91
C VAL A 154 3.31 15.14 -10.54
N GLU A 155 4.13 14.53 -9.68
CA GLU A 155 4.56 15.13 -8.40
C GLU A 155 5.85 15.93 -8.57
N GLN A 156 6.75 15.47 -9.44
CA GLN A 156 8.00 16.14 -9.75
C GLN A 156 8.35 15.96 -11.22
N LEU A 157 8.57 17.08 -11.92
CA LEU A 157 9.03 17.15 -13.31
C LEU A 157 10.43 16.50 -13.48
N PRO A 158 10.83 16.13 -14.71
CA PRO A 158 12.13 15.55 -14.98
C PRO A 158 13.28 16.38 -14.40
N LYS A 159 14.06 15.80 -13.48
CA LYS A 159 15.20 16.47 -12.84
C LYS A 159 16.44 15.58 -12.90
N LEU A 160 17.56 16.15 -13.35
CA LEU A 160 18.85 15.49 -13.41
C LEU A 160 19.51 15.49 -12.02
N GLU A 161 19.82 14.30 -11.50
CA GLU A 161 20.54 14.09 -10.25
C GLU A 161 21.74 13.16 -10.52
N GLY A 162 22.90 13.79 -10.75
CA GLY A 162 24.14 13.10 -11.14
C GLY A 162 24.02 12.43 -12.51
N LYS A 163 24.05 11.10 -12.54
CA LYS A 163 24.01 10.27 -13.77
C LYS A 163 22.60 9.76 -14.13
N ARG A 164 21.56 10.18 -13.40
CA ARG A 164 20.18 9.76 -13.63
C ARG A 164 19.26 10.98 -13.69
N MET A 165 18.26 10.94 -14.57
CA MET A 165 17.16 11.91 -14.55
C MET A 165 15.90 11.22 -14.05
N PHE A 166 15.26 11.80 -13.04
CA PHE A 166 14.11 11.22 -12.34
C PHE A 166 12.82 12.00 -12.63
N LEU A 167 11.71 11.27 -12.75
CA LEU A 167 10.33 11.75 -12.85
C LEU A 167 9.51 11.00 -11.78
N TYR A 168 8.69 11.73 -11.02
CA TYR A 168 7.79 11.13 -10.01
C TYR A 168 6.33 11.32 -10.39
N LEU A 169 5.60 10.21 -10.43
CA LEU A 169 4.16 10.15 -10.72
C LEU A 169 3.40 9.53 -9.55
N ALA A 170 2.31 10.17 -9.12
CA ALA A 170 1.35 9.60 -8.20
C ALA A 170 0.06 9.21 -8.93
N PRO A 171 -0.67 8.17 -8.49
CA PRO A 171 -1.96 7.81 -9.07
C PRO A 171 -3.01 8.88 -8.77
N LYS A 172 -3.85 9.21 -9.75
CA LYS A 172 -5.04 10.04 -9.55
C LYS A 172 -6.02 9.29 -8.65
N ALA A 173 -6.54 9.95 -7.61
CA ALA A 173 -7.39 9.31 -6.59
C ALA A 173 -8.62 8.57 -7.15
N ALA A 174 -9.19 9.06 -8.26
CA ALA A 174 -10.30 8.41 -8.97
C ALA A 174 -9.98 6.99 -9.49
N VAL A 175 -8.72 6.69 -9.79
CA VAL A 175 -8.28 5.35 -10.24
C VAL A 175 -8.28 4.37 -9.06
N VAL A 176 -7.72 4.80 -7.93
CA VAL A 176 -7.59 3.98 -6.70
C VAL A 176 -8.95 3.55 -6.17
N ALA A 177 -9.95 4.43 -6.25
CA ALA A 177 -11.33 4.14 -5.87
C ALA A 177 -11.97 3.01 -6.71
N LYS A 178 -11.66 2.91 -8.02
CA LYS A 178 -12.15 1.81 -8.88
C LYS A 178 -11.42 0.49 -8.64
N ALA A 179 -10.13 0.52 -8.27
CA ALA A 179 -9.38 -0.70 -7.98
C ALA A 179 -9.85 -1.40 -6.70
N ALA A 180 -10.24 -0.63 -5.67
CA ALA A 180 -10.81 -1.16 -4.43
C ALA A 180 -12.18 -1.85 -4.60
N ALA A 181 -12.84 -1.69 -5.75
CA ALA A 181 -14.19 -2.20 -6.02
C ALA A 181 -14.24 -3.57 -6.73
N LYS A 182 -13.10 -4.27 -6.87
CA LYS A 182 -13.06 -5.61 -7.49
C LYS A 182 -12.67 -6.68 -6.45
N PRO A 183 -13.64 -7.45 -5.91
CA PRO A 183 -13.35 -8.48 -4.92
C PRO A 183 -12.45 -9.59 -5.49
N ALA A 184 -11.53 -10.10 -4.66
CA ALA A 184 -10.74 -11.27 -5.01
C ALA A 184 -11.59 -12.54 -4.88
N ALA A 185 -11.75 -13.30 -5.97
CA ALA A 185 -12.23 -14.68 -5.91
C ALA A 185 -11.06 -15.61 -5.50
N PRO A 186 -11.23 -16.50 -4.51
CA PRO A 186 -10.16 -17.38 -4.06
C PRO A 186 -9.92 -18.54 -5.05
N ALA A 187 -8.66 -18.91 -5.24
CA ALA A 187 -8.25 -20.01 -6.12
C ALA A 187 -7.44 -21.04 -5.33
N ASP A 188 -8.14 -21.91 -4.59
CA ASP A 188 -7.55 -23.01 -3.82
C ASP A 188 -8.32 -24.31 -4.07
N ALA A 189 -7.89 -25.07 -5.09
CA ALA A 189 -8.33 -26.44 -5.34
C ALA A 189 -7.22 -27.20 -6.07
N LYS A 190 -6.60 -28.17 -5.41
CA LYS A 190 -5.60 -29.07 -5.98
C LYS A 190 -6.10 -30.50 -5.80
N PRO A 191 -5.94 -31.37 -6.81
CA PRO A 191 -5.12 -32.54 -6.51
C PRO A 191 -4.10 -32.91 -7.60
N LYS A 192 -3.18 -33.77 -7.19
CA LYS A 192 -2.25 -34.56 -8.03
C LYS A 192 -2.99 -35.80 -8.58
N ALA A 193 -2.47 -36.61 -9.50
CA ALA A 193 -1.60 -36.41 -10.67
C ALA A 193 -1.41 -37.78 -11.34
N SER A 194 -1.56 -37.89 -12.67
CA SER A 194 -1.29 -39.12 -13.43
C SER A 194 -0.63 -38.80 -14.78
N LYS A 195 0.31 -39.64 -15.21
CA LYS A 195 1.07 -39.60 -16.48
C LYS A 195 1.42 -41.06 -16.85
N PRO A 196 1.86 -41.37 -18.09
CA PRO A 196 1.53 -40.80 -19.41
C PRO A 196 1.14 -41.94 -20.40
N ILE A 197 1.17 -41.72 -21.74
CA ILE A 197 1.77 -42.58 -22.82
C ILE A 197 1.11 -42.37 -24.21
N ALA A 198 1.96 -42.36 -25.26
CA ALA A 198 1.76 -42.62 -26.71
C ALA A 198 0.80 -41.78 -27.61
N GLU A 199 1.42 -41.08 -28.57
CA GLU A 199 1.06 -41.03 -30.02
C GLU A 199 1.74 -42.22 -30.77
N PRO A 200 1.62 -42.47 -32.12
CA PRO A 200 1.01 -41.70 -33.22
C PRO A 200 0.17 -42.54 -34.27
N LYS A 201 -0.14 -41.94 -35.45
CA LYS A 201 -0.69 -42.52 -36.73
C LYS A 201 -2.20 -42.87 -36.76
N ALA A 202 -2.94 -42.89 -37.88
CA ALA A 202 -2.78 -42.52 -39.33
C ALA A 202 -4.21 -42.35 -39.96
N GLU A 203 -4.54 -41.38 -40.83
CA GLU A 203 -4.37 -41.28 -42.31
C GLU A 203 -5.61 -41.78 -43.15
N ALA A 204 -5.86 -41.21 -44.36
CA ALA A 204 -7.04 -41.36 -45.27
C ALA A 204 -8.37 -40.71 -44.80
N THR A 205 -9.17 -39.92 -45.56
CA THR A 205 -9.75 -39.96 -46.95
C THR A 205 -11.06 -40.78 -46.98
N GLU A 206 -12.25 -40.31 -47.44
CA GLU A 206 -12.73 -39.74 -48.74
C GLU A 206 -13.90 -38.73 -48.51
N GLN A 207 -14.13 -37.63 -49.26
CA GLN A 207 -14.99 -37.45 -50.48
C GLN A 207 -16.34 -38.23 -50.48
N ASN A 208 -17.51 -37.73 -50.95
CA ASN A 208 -17.91 -36.53 -51.73
C ASN A 208 -19.35 -36.07 -51.27
N ALA A 209 -20.29 -35.33 -51.90
CA ALA A 209 -20.52 -34.65 -53.20
C ALA A 209 -21.64 -33.54 -53.06
N GLU A 210 -22.01 -32.87 -54.18
CA GLU A 210 -23.24 -32.06 -54.48
C GLU A 210 -23.68 -30.87 -53.56
N THR A 211 -23.79 -29.59 -53.99
CA THR A 211 -24.62 -28.91 -55.05
C THR A 211 -26.08 -28.65 -54.56
N ALA A 212 -26.75 -27.47 -54.68
CA ALA A 212 -26.50 -26.15 -55.30
C ALA A 212 -27.23 -25.00 -54.51
N PRO A 213 -27.07 -23.69 -54.86
CA PRO A 213 -27.49 -22.55 -54.02
C PRO A 213 -28.71 -21.72 -54.54
N ALA A 214 -28.93 -20.55 -53.92
CA ALA A 214 -29.66 -19.33 -54.38
C ALA A 214 -31.00 -18.99 -53.61
N PRO A 215 -31.59 -17.76 -53.73
CA PRO A 215 -31.60 -16.82 -52.59
C PRO A 215 -32.88 -15.95 -52.42
N ALA A 216 -32.78 -14.91 -51.59
CA ALA A 216 -33.74 -13.79 -51.36
C ALA A 216 -35.06 -14.17 -50.66
N ALA A 217 -35.59 -13.44 -49.67
CA ALA A 217 -35.67 -11.99 -49.38
C ALA A 217 -36.75 -11.26 -50.20
N ASP A 218 -37.91 -11.09 -49.58
CA ASP A 218 -39.08 -10.38 -50.09
C ASP A 218 -39.40 -9.17 -49.18
N ALA A 219 -39.98 -8.11 -49.73
CA ALA A 219 -40.34 -6.90 -48.99
C ALA A 219 -41.49 -6.12 -49.66
N ALA A 220 -42.58 -5.97 -48.92
CA ALA A 220 -43.67 -5.00 -49.10
C ALA A 220 -43.90 -4.37 -47.70
N GLU A 221 -43.98 -3.04 -47.53
CA GLU A 221 -45.05 -2.12 -47.99
C GLU A 221 -46.35 -2.30 -47.19
#